data_AF-A0A931UFP3-F1
#
_entry.id   AF-A0A931UFP3-F1
#
_cell.length_a   1.000
_cell.length_b   1.000
_cell.length_c   1.000
_cell.angle_alpha   90.00
_cell.angle_beta   90.00
_cell.angle_gamma   90.00
#
_symmetry.space_group_name_H-M   'P 1'
#
loop_
_entity.id
_entity.type
_entity.pdbx_description
1 polymer ?
#
loop_
_entity_poly.entity_id
_entity_poly.type
_entity_poly.pdbx_seq_one_letter_code
_entity_poly.pdbx_strand_id
1 'polypeptide(L)'
;MNEEQGELARKIKWLLFLRVVILSFFLGATALFHFFKGGDTGLFRSLQMPLIAAYVISISSALVLPWVRNLVFFAHAQVDFDVLLITGIVFMTGDIESPFPFLYNMAIINSAILLFYLGSFITAGFSSLCYGALLLWSHYRWAGTIASGEGQLLMNLTLNIPTFFIIASLSGFLARKLFEAERLLMEKQKEYLDLEALKEALIQGVGSGVAITDIKGHINYFNTQAQALTSLQEGAVKGKKLSDIFPSLTYTFDGIQDSKKVTVDDFAFTDSQGRDKHLRLTVAPLSDPGQKAVGYVSIFE
;
A
#
# COMPACT_ATOMS: atom_id res chain seq x y z
N MET A 1 -12.98 -14.33 -6.95
CA MET A 1 -11.54 -14.05 -7.15
C MET A 1 -11.02 -13.63 -5.79
N ASN A 2 -10.15 -14.43 -5.17
CA ASN A 2 -9.65 -14.12 -3.83
C ASN A 2 -8.90 -12.78 -3.87
N GLU A 3 -9.05 -11.93 -2.85
CA GLU A 3 -8.39 -10.61 -2.79
C GLU A 3 -6.89 -10.71 -3.07
N GLU A 4 -6.22 -11.75 -2.55
CA GLU A 4 -4.81 -12.08 -2.83
C GLU A 4 -4.49 -12.28 -4.32
N GLN A 5 -5.38 -12.91 -5.10
CA GLN A 5 -5.18 -13.09 -6.53
C GLN A 5 -5.31 -11.76 -7.29
N GLY A 6 -6.22 -10.88 -6.85
CA GLY A 6 -6.39 -9.55 -7.43
C GLY A 6 -5.15 -8.67 -7.18
N GLU A 7 -4.59 -8.73 -5.98
CA GLU A 7 -3.36 -8.01 -5.64
C GLU A 7 -2.15 -8.54 -6.41
N LEU A 8 -1.99 -9.86 -6.50
CA LEU A 8 -0.91 -10.47 -7.28
C LEU A 8 -1.01 -10.07 -8.75
N ALA A 9 -2.20 -10.10 -9.35
CA ALA A 9 -2.41 -9.64 -10.72
C ALA A 9 -2.05 -8.16 -10.91
N ARG A 10 -2.38 -7.30 -9.95
CA ARG A 10 -1.99 -5.88 -9.96
C ARG A 10 -0.47 -5.70 -9.91
N LYS A 11 0.21 -6.45 -9.03
CA LYS A 11 1.68 -6.47 -8.93
C LYS A 11 2.34 -6.92 -10.24
N ILE A 12 1.87 -8.02 -10.84
CA ILE A 12 2.36 -8.52 -12.14
C ILE A 12 2.16 -7.47 -13.25
N LYS A 13 0.98 -6.84 -13.34
CA LYS A 13 0.73 -5.77 -14.35
C LYS A 13 1.70 -4.61 -14.20
N TRP A 14 1.91 -4.14 -12.98
CA TRP A 14 2.80 -3.01 -12.71
C TRP A 14 4.25 -3.34 -13.05
N LEU A 15 4.70 -4.56 -12.71
CA LEU A 15 6.04 -5.05 -13.04
C LEU A 15 6.24 -5.25 -14.54
N LEU A 16 5.25 -5.80 -15.26
CA LEU A 16 5.29 -5.90 -16.72
C LEU A 16 5.37 -4.53 -17.38
N PHE A 17 4.60 -3.55 -16.89
CA PHE A 17 4.67 -2.17 -17.37
C PHE A 17 6.05 -1.56 -17.14
N LEU A 18 6.57 -1.64 -15.91
CA LEU A 18 7.91 -1.14 -15.56
C LEU A 18 8.99 -1.81 -16.43
N ARG A 19 8.88 -3.12 -16.66
CA ARG A 19 9.80 -3.88 -17.51
C ARG A 19 9.81 -3.37 -18.95
N VAL A 20 8.64 -3.11 -19.54
CA VAL A 20 8.54 -2.54 -20.89
C VAL A 20 9.19 -1.17 -20.95
N VAL A 21 9.01 -0.32 -19.92
CA VAL A 21 9.67 1.00 -19.82
C VAL A 21 11.19 0.85 -19.76
N ILE A 22 11.71 -0.02 -18.90
CA ILE A 22 13.16 -0.27 -18.78
C ILE A 22 13.72 -0.81 -20.09
N LEU A 23 13.09 -1.82 -20.69
CA LEU A 23 13.53 -2.38 -21.98
C LEU A 23 13.50 -1.33 -23.09
N SER A 24 12.47 -0.48 -23.14
CA SER A 24 12.39 0.63 -24.11
C SER A 24 13.53 1.62 -23.92
N PHE A 25 13.88 1.95 -22.67
CA PHE A 25 15.00 2.82 -22.35
C PHE A 25 16.33 2.21 -22.82
N PHE A 26 16.60 0.94 -22.49
CA PHE A 26 17.83 0.27 -22.93
C PHE A 26 17.91 0.11 -24.46
N LEU A 27 16.79 -0.20 -25.11
CA LEU A 27 16.72 -0.34 -26.57
C LEU A 27 16.89 1.01 -27.28
N GLY A 28 16.30 2.07 -26.73
CA GLY A 28 16.53 3.44 -27.18
C GLY A 28 17.97 3.89 -26.98
N ALA A 29 18.57 3.62 -25.81
CA ALA A 29 19.94 3.98 -25.49
C ALA A 29 20.95 3.28 -26.40
N THR A 30 20.77 1.99 -26.65
CA THR A 30 21.63 1.21 -27.57
C THR A 30 21.50 1.71 -29.02
N ALA A 31 20.27 2.00 -29.49
CA ALA A 31 20.04 2.56 -30.82
C ALA A 31 20.67 3.96 -30.98
N LEU A 32 20.55 4.82 -29.97
CA LEU A 32 21.13 6.16 -29.94
C LEU A 32 22.66 6.10 -29.99
N PHE A 33 23.27 5.21 -29.19
CA PHE A 33 24.71 5.03 -29.15
C PHE A 33 25.26 4.54 -30.50
N HIS A 34 24.57 3.63 -31.17
CA HIS A 34 24.92 3.19 -32.51
C HIS A 34 24.85 4.34 -33.52
N PHE A 35 23.78 5.15 -33.47
CA PHE A 35 23.58 6.28 -34.40
C PHE A 35 24.64 7.37 -34.24
N PHE A 36 25.05 7.71 -33.01
CA PHE A 36 26.00 8.81 -32.78
C PHE A 36 27.48 8.41 -32.88
N LYS A 37 27.86 7.17 -32.53
CA LYS A 37 29.26 6.77 -32.45
C LYS A 37 29.75 5.85 -33.56
N GLY A 38 28.88 5.43 -34.49
CA GLY A 38 29.25 4.40 -35.47
C GLY A 38 29.76 3.14 -34.77
N GLY A 39 29.07 2.77 -33.68
CA GLY A 39 29.53 1.75 -32.75
C GLY A 39 29.71 0.38 -33.39
N ASP A 40 30.50 -0.48 -32.73
CA ASP A 40 30.76 -1.84 -33.18
C ASP A 40 29.44 -2.60 -33.45
N THR A 41 29.19 -2.85 -34.74
CA THR A 41 27.95 -3.48 -35.22
C THR A 41 27.73 -4.87 -34.65
N GLY A 42 28.80 -5.54 -34.20
CA GLY A 42 28.73 -6.85 -33.53
C GLY A 42 28.07 -6.78 -32.17
N LEU A 43 28.57 -5.90 -31.27
CA LEU A 43 28.02 -5.69 -29.93
C LEU A 43 26.57 -5.17 -29.98
N PHE A 44 26.29 -4.25 -30.91
CA PHE A 44 24.94 -3.73 -31.12
C PHE A 44 23.95 -4.84 -31.49
N ARG A 45 24.29 -5.70 -32.47
CA ARG A 45 23.44 -6.81 -32.89
C ARG A 45 23.28 -7.88 -31.81
N SER A 46 24.36 -8.16 -31.07
CA SER A 46 24.39 -9.15 -29.97
C SER A 46 23.46 -8.75 -28.81
N LEU A 47 23.39 -7.45 -28.49
CA LEU A 47 22.50 -6.91 -27.46
C LEU A 47 21.07 -6.69 -27.94
N GLN A 48 20.88 -6.25 -29.19
CA GLN A 48 19.57 -5.87 -29.70
C GLN A 48 18.61 -7.07 -29.82
N MET A 49 19.10 -8.24 -30.25
CA MET A 49 18.28 -9.45 -30.40
C MET A 49 17.62 -9.93 -29.09
N PRO A 50 18.36 -10.17 -27.98
CA PRO A 50 17.75 -10.58 -26.72
C PRO A 50 16.85 -9.48 -26.13
N LEU A 51 17.17 -8.19 -26.33
CA LEU A 51 16.31 -7.09 -25.88
C LEU A 51 14.97 -7.04 -26.64
N ILE A 52 14.98 -7.24 -27.96
CA ILE A 52 13.74 -7.33 -28.75
C ILE A 52 12.92 -8.55 -28.34
N ALA A 53 13.57 -9.71 -28.17
CA ALA A 53 12.90 -10.92 -27.71
C ALA A 53 12.25 -10.70 -26.32
N ALA A 54 12.98 -10.07 -25.40
CA ALA A 54 12.46 -9.64 -24.09
C ALA A 54 11.22 -8.77 -24.22
N TYR A 55 11.26 -7.81 -25.13
CA TYR A 55 10.20 -6.83 -25.34
C TYR A 55 8.93 -7.50 -25.88
N VAL A 56 9.07 -8.34 -26.92
CA VAL A 56 7.96 -9.10 -27.51
C VAL A 56 7.34 -10.02 -26.47
N ILE A 57 8.17 -10.74 -25.69
CA ILE A 57 7.69 -11.67 -24.67
C ILE A 57 7.01 -10.94 -23.51
N SER A 58 7.50 -9.75 -23.13
CA SER A 58 6.85 -8.93 -22.11
C SER A 58 5.46 -8.46 -22.56
N ILE A 59 5.31 -8.07 -23.83
CA ILE A 59 4.01 -7.69 -24.41
C ILE A 59 3.08 -8.90 -24.51
N SER A 60 3.56 -10.05 -25.02
CA SER A 60 2.75 -11.26 -25.10
C SER A 60 2.30 -11.73 -23.72
N SER A 61 3.17 -11.61 -22.72
CA SER A 61 2.85 -11.93 -21.32
C SER A 61 1.75 -11.02 -20.76
N ALA A 62 1.82 -9.71 -21.05
CA ALA A 62 0.77 -8.77 -20.65
C ALA A 62 -0.57 -9.06 -21.34
N LEU A 63 -0.53 -9.48 -22.60
CA LEU A 63 -1.72 -9.93 -23.31
C LEU A 63 -2.28 -11.21 -22.71
N VAL A 64 -1.48 -12.24 -22.45
CA VAL A 64 -1.96 -13.54 -21.95
C VAL A 64 -2.50 -13.47 -20.51
N LEU A 65 -2.05 -12.49 -19.70
CA LEU A 65 -2.38 -12.36 -18.29
C LEU A 65 -3.88 -12.48 -17.92
N PRO A 66 -4.85 -11.87 -18.63
CA PRO A 66 -6.28 -12.01 -18.32
C PRO A 66 -6.82 -13.43 -18.51
N TRP A 67 -6.14 -14.26 -19.30
CA TRP A 67 -6.53 -15.65 -19.59
C TRP A 67 -5.88 -16.68 -18.65
N VAL A 68 -4.95 -16.25 -17.80
CA VAL A 68 -4.22 -17.14 -16.90
C VAL A 68 -5.04 -17.45 -15.64
N ARG A 69 -5.28 -18.75 -15.40
CA ARG A 69 -5.91 -19.23 -14.15
C ARG A 69 -4.96 -19.31 -12.96
N ASN A 70 -3.69 -19.65 -13.18
CA ASN A 70 -2.69 -19.79 -12.13
C ASN A 70 -1.62 -18.68 -12.20
N LEU A 71 -1.89 -17.58 -11.51
CA LEU A 71 -1.02 -16.40 -11.47
C LEU A 71 0.34 -16.68 -10.81
N VAL A 72 0.40 -17.63 -9.87
CA VAL A 72 1.65 -17.98 -9.16
C VAL A 72 2.61 -18.71 -10.10
N PHE A 73 2.10 -19.70 -10.84
CA PHE A 73 2.90 -20.39 -11.86
C PHE A 73 3.38 -19.43 -12.95
N PHE A 74 2.49 -18.53 -13.41
CA PHE A 74 2.85 -17.52 -14.39
C PHE A 74 3.93 -16.56 -13.89
N ALA A 75 3.86 -16.14 -12.62
CA ALA A 75 4.90 -15.32 -12.02
C ALA A 75 6.26 -16.03 -11.95
N HIS A 76 6.29 -17.31 -11.56
CA HIS A 76 7.51 -18.13 -11.63
C HIS A 76 8.07 -18.21 -13.05
N ALA A 77 7.23 -18.59 -14.03
CA ALA A 77 7.66 -18.71 -15.42
C ALA A 77 8.20 -17.38 -15.99
N GLN A 78 7.61 -16.26 -15.60
CA GLN A 78 8.08 -14.94 -15.99
C GLN A 78 9.47 -14.64 -15.39
N VAL A 79 9.66 -14.90 -14.10
CA VAL A 79 10.95 -14.67 -13.43
C VAL A 79 12.04 -15.60 -13.97
N ASP A 80 11.73 -16.88 -14.19
CA ASP A 80 12.69 -17.85 -14.75
C ASP A 80 13.11 -17.44 -16.16
N PHE A 81 12.16 -16.95 -16.97
CA PHE A 81 12.47 -16.40 -18.27
C PHE A 81 13.39 -15.16 -18.16
N ASP A 82 13.19 -14.30 -17.17
CA ASP A 82 14.05 -13.13 -16.93
C ASP A 82 15.48 -13.55 -16.62
N VAL A 83 15.65 -14.57 -15.77
CA VAL A 83 16.96 -15.14 -15.45
C VAL A 83 17.63 -15.69 -16.70
N LEU A 84 16.93 -16.49 -17.50
CA LEU A 84 17.47 -17.04 -18.77
C LEU A 84 17.88 -15.97 -19.77
N LEU A 85 17.09 -14.90 -19.86
CA LEU A 85 17.36 -13.77 -20.73
C LEU A 85 18.63 -13.03 -20.28
N ILE A 86 18.77 -12.80 -18.97
CA ILE A 86 19.98 -12.23 -18.38
C ILE A 86 21.17 -13.13 -18.67
N THR A 87 21.04 -14.45 -18.50
CA THR A 87 22.07 -15.44 -18.85
C THR A 87 22.48 -15.33 -20.32
N GLY A 88 21.51 -15.24 -21.24
CA GLY A 88 21.76 -15.04 -22.66
C GLY A 88 22.49 -13.73 -22.98
N ILE A 89 22.11 -12.62 -22.33
CA ILE A 89 22.78 -11.33 -22.47
C ILE A 89 24.24 -11.43 -22.00
N VAL A 90 24.50 -11.98 -20.81
CA VAL A 90 25.86 -12.12 -20.26
C VAL A 90 26.72 -13.00 -21.18
N PHE A 91 26.16 -14.11 -21.67
CA PHE A 91 26.82 -14.98 -22.63
C PHE A 91 27.22 -14.26 -23.93
N MET A 92 26.33 -13.40 -24.44
CA MET A 92 26.49 -12.68 -25.71
C MET A 92 27.37 -11.42 -25.64
N THR A 93 27.47 -10.79 -24.47
CA THR A 93 28.12 -9.47 -24.31
C THR A 93 29.58 -9.51 -23.88
N GLY A 94 30.11 -10.68 -23.53
CA GLY A 94 31.51 -10.85 -23.17
C GLY A 94 31.70 -11.21 -21.70
N ASP A 95 31.37 -12.46 -21.40
CA ASP A 95 31.93 -13.31 -20.34
C ASP A 95 32.20 -12.68 -18.93
N ILE A 96 33.09 -13.28 -18.15
CA ILE A 96 33.38 -13.02 -16.73
C ILE A 96 33.68 -11.55 -16.36
N GLU A 97 34.18 -10.72 -17.27
CA GLU A 97 34.50 -9.30 -17.01
C GLU A 97 33.29 -8.37 -17.14
N SER A 98 32.15 -8.91 -17.54
CA SER A 98 30.94 -8.13 -17.74
C SER A 98 30.37 -7.60 -16.42
N PRO A 99 29.95 -6.34 -16.34
CA PRO A 99 29.26 -5.79 -15.17
C PRO A 99 27.81 -6.31 -15.03
N PHE A 100 27.29 -7.08 -15.99
CA PHE A 100 25.89 -7.52 -16.04
C PHE A 100 25.42 -8.55 -15.00
N PRO A 101 26.27 -9.26 -14.19
CA PRO A 101 25.78 -10.12 -13.12
C PRO A 101 24.87 -9.41 -12.10
N PHE A 102 24.95 -8.07 -11.99
CA PHE A 102 24.02 -7.30 -11.17
C PHE A 102 22.55 -7.46 -11.60
N LEU A 103 22.27 -7.78 -12.87
CA LEU A 103 20.91 -7.95 -13.38
C LEU A 103 20.22 -9.16 -12.74
N TYR A 104 20.97 -10.21 -12.34
CA TYR A 104 20.41 -11.32 -11.58
C TYR A 104 19.82 -10.84 -10.24
N ASN A 105 20.46 -9.87 -9.58
CA ASN A 105 19.92 -9.30 -8.34
C ASN A 105 18.58 -8.62 -8.57
N MET A 106 18.40 -7.92 -9.70
CA MET A 106 17.12 -7.31 -10.06
C MET A 106 16.02 -8.36 -10.29
N ALA A 107 16.34 -9.47 -10.96
CA ALA A 107 15.41 -10.59 -11.13
C ALA A 107 15.02 -11.23 -9.78
N ILE A 108 15.98 -11.40 -8.86
CA ILE A 108 15.74 -11.93 -7.52
C ILE A 108 14.84 -10.99 -6.70
N ILE A 109 15.09 -9.68 -6.74
CA ILE A 109 14.24 -8.68 -6.08
C ILE A 109 12.83 -8.73 -6.65
N ASN A 110 12.70 -8.80 -7.97
CA ASN A 110 11.40 -8.92 -8.64
C ASN A 110 10.64 -10.16 -8.17
N SER A 111 11.33 -11.30 -8.08
CA SER A 111 10.76 -12.52 -7.54
C SER A 111 10.32 -12.38 -6.08
N ALA A 112 11.06 -11.65 -5.26
CA ALA A 112 10.69 -11.39 -3.86
C ALA A 112 9.40 -10.57 -3.75
N ILE A 113 9.22 -9.58 -4.62
CA ILE A 113 8.01 -8.73 -4.65
C ILE A 113 6.78 -9.54 -5.08
N LEU A 114 6.95 -10.46 -6.03
CA LEU A 114 5.88 -11.26 -6.60
C LEU A 114 5.51 -12.50 -5.77
N LEU A 115 6.52 -13.21 -5.28
CA LEU A 115 6.39 -14.56 -4.72
C LEU A 115 6.96 -14.68 -3.30
N PHE A 116 7.26 -13.55 -2.66
CA PHE A 116 7.82 -13.46 -1.32
C PHE A 116 9.13 -14.26 -1.16
N TYR A 117 9.40 -14.72 0.07
CA TYR A 117 10.64 -15.38 0.45
C TYR A 117 10.91 -16.68 -0.33
N LEU A 118 9.89 -17.51 -0.57
CA LEU A 118 10.11 -18.80 -1.20
C LEU A 118 10.47 -18.64 -2.69
N GLY A 119 9.79 -17.73 -3.40
CA GLY A 119 10.11 -17.44 -4.79
C GLY A 119 11.48 -16.79 -4.96
N SER A 120 11.86 -15.84 -4.10
CA SER A 120 13.18 -15.20 -4.19
C SER A 120 14.32 -16.21 -3.98
N PHE A 121 14.16 -17.18 -3.07
CA PHE A 121 15.14 -18.24 -2.86
C PHE A 121 15.25 -19.21 -4.03
N ILE A 122 14.12 -19.64 -4.61
CA ILE A 122 14.11 -20.50 -5.80
C ILE A 122 14.83 -19.79 -6.95
N THR A 123 14.50 -18.51 -7.17
CA THR A 123 15.12 -17.67 -8.21
C THR A 123 16.61 -17.47 -7.98
N ALA A 124 17.05 -17.28 -6.74
CA ALA A 124 18.48 -17.19 -6.41
C ALA A 124 19.22 -18.51 -6.67
N GLY A 125 18.60 -19.65 -6.35
CA GLY A 125 19.14 -20.97 -6.69
C GLY A 125 19.26 -21.17 -8.21
N PHE A 126 18.22 -20.81 -8.95
CA PHE A 126 18.24 -20.88 -10.42
C PHE A 126 19.28 -19.92 -11.04
N SER A 127 19.35 -18.69 -10.54
CA SER A 127 20.35 -17.69 -10.95
C SER A 127 21.77 -18.16 -10.66
N SER A 128 22.00 -18.78 -9.49
CA SER A 128 23.28 -19.39 -9.11
C SER A 128 23.68 -20.52 -10.06
N LEU A 129 22.73 -21.39 -10.42
CA LEU A 129 22.94 -22.46 -11.40
C LEU A 129 23.33 -21.88 -12.78
N CYS A 130 22.56 -20.93 -13.29
CA CYS A 130 22.81 -20.30 -14.59
C CYS A 130 24.15 -19.54 -14.62
N TYR A 131 24.43 -18.76 -13.58
CA TYR A 131 25.68 -18.02 -13.47
C TYR A 131 26.88 -18.95 -13.30
N GLY A 132 26.76 -19.98 -12.47
CA GLY A 132 27.79 -21.01 -12.32
C GLY A 132 28.05 -21.77 -13.63
N ALA A 133 27.01 -22.11 -14.39
CA ALA A 133 27.14 -22.73 -15.70
C ALA A 133 27.87 -21.83 -16.71
N LEU A 134 27.59 -20.52 -16.70
CA LEU A 134 28.32 -19.55 -17.53
C LEU A 134 29.81 -19.50 -17.16
N LEU A 135 30.12 -19.45 -15.87
CA LEU A 135 31.50 -19.41 -15.39
C LEU A 135 32.28 -20.69 -15.74
N LEU A 136 31.65 -21.86 -15.60
CA LEU A 136 32.25 -23.14 -16.00
C LEU A 136 32.48 -23.22 -17.51
N TRP A 137 31.50 -22.77 -18.31
CA TRP A 137 31.63 -22.71 -19.77
C TRP A 137 32.79 -21.80 -20.19
N SER A 138 32.86 -20.62 -19.57
CA SER A 138 33.94 -19.66 -19.78
C SER A 138 35.31 -20.24 -19.47
N HIS A 139 35.43 -20.87 -18.31
CA HIS A 139 36.66 -21.50 -17.87
C HIS A 139 37.10 -22.60 -18.83
N TYR A 140 36.18 -23.47 -19.27
CA TYR A 140 36.49 -24.51 -20.26
C TYR A 140 36.98 -23.92 -21.59
N ARG A 141 36.37 -22.82 -22.06
CA ARG A 141 36.77 -22.14 -23.31
C ARG A 141 38.17 -21.52 -23.23
N TRP A 142 38.59 -21.04 -22.07
CA TRP A 142 39.89 -20.40 -21.85
C TRP A 142 40.95 -21.28 -21.18
N ALA A 143 40.60 -22.51 -20.80
CA ALA A 143 41.48 -23.48 -20.14
C ALA A 143 42.78 -23.79 -20.92
N GLY A 144 42.82 -23.52 -22.23
CA GLY A 144 44.03 -23.69 -23.06
C GLY A 144 45.01 -22.52 -23.06
N THR A 145 44.70 -21.35 -22.49
CA THR A 145 45.49 -20.12 -22.73
C THR A 145 46.03 -19.44 -21.46
N ILE A 146 45.42 -19.65 -20.28
CA ILE A 146 45.77 -18.89 -19.08
C ILE A 146 45.70 -19.78 -17.82
N ALA A 147 46.86 -20.10 -17.24
CA ALA A 147 47.00 -20.88 -16.01
C ALA A 147 46.51 -20.14 -14.73
N SER A 148 45.98 -18.92 -14.86
CA SER A 148 45.47 -18.08 -13.75
C SER A 148 43.93 -17.99 -13.67
N GLY A 149 43.18 -18.86 -14.36
CA GLY A 149 41.71 -18.81 -14.40
C GLY A 149 40.99 -19.39 -13.16
N GLU A 150 41.61 -20.29 -12.41
CA GLU A 150 40.95 -20.96 -11.27
C GLU A 150 40.65 -20.01 -10.11
N GLY A 151 41.59 -19.11 -9.77
CA GLY A 151 41.42 -18.16 -8.69
C GLY A 151 40.32 -17.12 -8.95
N GLN A 152 40.17 -16.68 -10.20
CA GLN A 152 39.13 -15.73 -10.59
C GLN A 152 37.75 -16.39 -10.65
N LEU A 153 37.66 -17.63 -11.13
CA LEU A 153 36.44 -18.45 -11.06
C LEU A 153 35.98 -18.62 -9.60
N LEU A 154 36.90 -19.03 -8.73
CA LEU A 154 36.61 -19.27 -7.31
C LEU A 154 36.19 -17.97 -6.61
N MET A 155 36.87 -16.85 -6.90
CA MET A 155 36.51 -15.53 -6.37
C MET A 155 35.10 -15.12 -6.81
N ASN A 156 34.76 -15.27 -8.09
CA ASN A 156 33.46 -14.87 -8.60
C ASN A 156 32.32 -15.75 -8.08
N LEU A 157 32.55 -17.05 -7.93
CA LEU A 157 31.59 -17.94 -7.26
C LEU A 157 31.37 -17.52 -5.80
N THR A 158 32.48 -17.30 -5.09
CA THR A 158 32.48 -16.99 -3.65
C THR A 158 31.86 -15.62 -3.35
N LEU A 159 31.98 -14.64 -4.25
CA LEU A 159 31.38 -13.32 -4.05
C LEU A 159 29.93 -13.23 -4.55
N ASN A 160 29.62 -13.77 -5.74
CA ASN A 160 28.31 -13.54 -6.36
C ASN A 160 27.22 -14.47 -5.81
N ILE A 161 27.51 -15.76 -5.62
CA ILE A 161 26.50 -16.71 -5.17
C ILE A 161 25.96 -16.33 -3.78
N PRO A 162 26.80 -16.08 -2.76
CA PRO A 162 26.30 -15.64 -1.46
C PRO A 162 25.53 -14.32 -1.55
N THR A 163 25.97 -13.40 -2.41
CA THR A 163 25.27 -12.12 -2.66
C THR A 163 23.85 -12.35 -3.17
N PHE A 164 23.63 -13.30 -4.09
CA PHE A 164 22.29 -13.66 -4.57
C PHE A 164 21.38 -14.14 -3.42
N PHE A 165 21.90 -14.99 -2.53
CA PHE A 165 21.14 -15.48 -1.37
C PHE A 165 20.90 -14.41 -0.31
N ILE A 166 21.88 -13.52 -0.06
CA ILE A 166 21.72 -12.37 0.85
C ILE A 166 20.61 -11.45 0.34
N ILE A 167 20.63 -11.12 -0.96
CA ILE A 167 19.63 -10.27 -1.60
C ILE A 167 18.27 -10.94 -1.62
N ALA A 168 18.19 -12.25 -1.90
CA ALA A 168 16.95 -13.02 -1.83
C ALA A 168 16.34 -13.01 -0.42
N SER A 169 17.19 -13.16 0.60
CA SER A 169 16.79 -13.13 2.00
C SER A 169 16.28 -11.76 2.41
N LEU A 170 17.05 -10.71 2.14
CA LEU A 170 16.71 -9.35 2.54
C LEU A 170 15.46 -8.87 1.80
N SER A 171 15.41 -9.05 0.49
CA SER A 171 14.28 -8.62 -0.34
C SER A 171 13.03 -9.44 -0.03
N GLY A 172 13.17 -10.75 0.18
CA GLY A 172 12.07 -11.64 0.56
C GLY A 172 11.50 -11.29 1.94
N PHE A 173 12.37 -11.02 2.91
CA PHE A 173 11.97 -10.56 4.24
C PHE A 173 11.27 -9.19 4.18
N LEU A 174 11.85 -8.23 3.45
CA LEU A 174 11.30 -6.88 3.33
C LEU A 174 9.95 -6.88 2.61
N ALA A 175 9.82 -7.63 1.51
CA ALA A 175 8.56 -7.78 0.79
C ALA A 175 7.48 -8.40 1.68
N ARG A 176 7.83 -9.41 2.49
CA ARG A 176 6.91 -10.00 3.46
C ARG A 176 6.50 -9.02 4.54
N LYS A 177 7.45 -8.28 5.12
CA LYS A 177 7.18 -7.29 6.17
C LYS A 177 6.32 -6.14 5.66
N LEU A 178 6.56 -5.67 4.44
CA LEU A 178 5.73 -4.65 3.81
C LEU A 178 4.29 -5.13 3.63
N PHE A 179 4.11 -6.36 3.13
CA PHE A 179 2.78 -6.95 2.97
C PHE A 179 2.05 -7.16 4.30
N GLU A 180 2.74 -7.65 5.34
CA GLU A 180 2.18 -7.78 6.69
C GLU A 180 1.76 -6.41 7.25
N ALA A 181 2.56 -5.36 7.04
CA ALA A 181 2.25 -4.01 7.50
C ALA A 181 1.06 -3.39 6.74
N GLU A 182 1.01 -3.53 5.42
CA GLU A 182 -0.12 -3.07 4.60
C GLU A 182 -1.43 -3.74 5.05
N ARG A 183 -1.40 -5.06 5.26
CA ARG A 183 -2.57 -5.81 5.73
C ARG A 183 -3.03 -5.35 7.12
N LEU A 184 -2.10 -5.16 8.06
CA LEU A 184 -2.41 -4.68 9.41
C LEU A 184 -3.03 -3.27 9.37
N LEU A 185 -2.51 -2.39 8.52
CA LEU A 185 -3.08 -1.05 8.33
C LEU A 185 -4.50 -1.11 7.78
N MET A 186 -4.76 -1.95 6.78
CA MET A 186 -6.11 -2.13 6.23
C MET A 186 -7.09 -2.68 7.29
N GLU A 187 -6.66 -3.63 8.10
CA GLU A 187 -7.48 -4.19 9.18
C GLU A 187 -7.81 -3.13 10.24
N LYS A 188 -6.82 -2.33 10.66
CA LYS A 188 -7.01 -1.23 11.61
C LYS A 188 -7.90 -0.11 11.06
N GLN A 189 -7.74 0.22 9.78
CA GLN A 189 -8.61 1.18 9.09
C GLN A 189 -10.07 0.71 9.12
N LYS A 190 -10.32 -0.58 8.85
CA LYS A 190 -11.66 -1.16 8.89
C LYS A 190 -12.24 -1.15 10.31
N GLU A 191 -11.47 -1.60 11.30
CA GLU A 191 -11.88 -1.59 12.71
C GLU A 191 -12.26 -0.19 13.19
N TYR A 192 -11.50 0.83 12.76
CA TYR A 192 -11.80 2.23 13.07
C TYR A 192 -13.14 2.68 12.47
N LEU A 193 -13.38 2.38 11.19
CA LEU A 193 -14.63 2.73 10.51
C LEU A 193 -15.84 2.02 11.12
N ASP A 194 -15.70 0.74 11.48
CA ASP A 194 -16.76 -0.03 12.13
C ASP A 194 -17.08 0.56 13.53
N LEU A 195 -16.06 0.99 14.27
CA LEU A 195 -16.24 1.67 15.56
C LEU A 195 -16.95 3.02 15.41
N GLU A 196 -16.60 3.81 14.40
CA GLU A 196 -17.23 5.09 14.11
C GLU A 196 -18.71 4.93 13.71
N ALA A 197 -19.00 3.94 12.85
CA ALA A 197 -20.37 3.58 12.47
C ALA A 197 -21.20 3.10 13.67
N LEU A 198 -20.62 2.29 14.56
CA LEU A 198 -21.29 1.84 15.79
C LEU A 198 -21.59 3.03 16.72
N LYS A 199 -20.62 3.93 16.90
CA LYS A 199 -20.82 5.15 17.70
C LYS A 199 -21.96 5.98 17.15
N GLU A 200 -22.02 6.18 15.83
CA GLU A 200 -23.09 6.93 15.19
C GLU A 200 -24.45 6.23 15.32
N ALA A 201 -24.51 4.92 15.10
CA ALA A 201 -25.72 4.13 15.27
C ALA A 201 -26.25 4.16 16.71
N LEU A 202 -25.38 4.11 17.72
CA LEU A 202 -25.78 4.24 19.12
C LEU A 202 -26.37 5.62 19.39
N ILE A 203 -25.73 6.70 18.93
CA ILE A 203 -26.21 8.08 19.14
C ILE A 203 -27.53 8.35 18.41
N GLN A 204 -27.73 7.78 17.22
CA GLN A 204 -29.00 7.88 16.48
C GLN A 204 -30.08 6.96 17.04
N GLY A 205 -29.69 5.81 17.61
CA GLY A 205 -30.58 4.78 18.15
C GLY A 205 -31.09 5.05 19.57
N VAL A 206 -30.47 5.98 20.32
CA VAL A 206 -31.09 6.51 21.53
C VAL A 206 -32.36 7.24 21.09
N GLY A 207 -33.54 6.77 21.54
CA GLY A 207 -34.84 7.38 21.20
C GLY A 207 -35.03 8.82 21.68
N SER A 208 -34.04 9.36 22.40
CA SER A 208 -33.98 10.72 22.91
C SER A 208 -33.19 11.61 21.95
N GLY A 209 -33.56 12.89 21.86
CA GLY A 209 -32.76 13.87 21.14
C GLY A 209 -31.43 14.10 21.85
N VAL A 210 -30.32 14.16 21.13
CA VAL A 210 -28.99 14.41 21.71
C VAL A 210 -28.34 15.60 20.99
N ALA A 211 -27.95 16.62 21.76
CA ALA A 211 -27.07 17.70 21.34
C ALA A 211 -25.75 17.64 22.11
N ILE A 212 -24.64 17.93 21.43
CA ILE A 212 -23.32 18.05 22.08
C ILE A 212 -22.83 19.48 21.86
N THR A 213 -22.42 20.15 22.93
CA THR A 213 -21.88 21.52 22.89
C THR A 213 -20.40 21.57 23.24
N ASP A 214 -19.72 22.63 22.81
CA ASP A 214 -18.41 23.00 23.34
C ASP A 214 -18.51 23.50 24.80
N ILE A 215 -17.36 23.81 25.41
CA ILE A 215 -17.26 24.37 26.77
C ILE A 215 -17.95 25.74 26.93
N LYS A 216 -18.27 26.45 25.84
CA LYS A 216 -18.94 27.76 25.82
C LYS A 216 -20.44 27.64 25.47
N GLY A 217 -20.95 26.42 25.30
CA GLY A 217 -22.35 26.13 24.98
C GLY A 217 -22.72 26.19 23.49
N HIS A 218 -21.76 26.26 22.56
CA HIS A 218 -22.05 26.21 21.12
C HIS A 218 -22.30 24.77 20.65
N ILE A 219 -23.38 24.54 19.91
CA ILE A 219 -23.78 23.21 19.45
C ILE A 219 -22.86 22.72 18.33
N ASN A 220 -22.18 21.60 18.55
CA ASN A 220 -21.31 20.94 17.58
C ASN A 220 -22.00 19.78 16.85
N TYR A 221 -22.95 19.12 17.52
CA TYR A 221 -23.65 17.94 17.03
C TYR A 221 -25.11 17.95 17.48
N PHE A 222 -26.02 17.49 16.61
CA PHE A 222 -27.46 17.46 16.87
C PHE A 222 -28.11 16.27 16.14
N ASN A 223 -28.44 15.19 16.86
CA ASN A 223 -28.93 13.95 16.24
C ASN A 223 -30.31 14.11 15.60
N THR A 224 -30.71 13.14 14.76
CA THR A 224 -32.00 13.16 14.04
C THR A 224 -33.21 13.20 14.98
N GLN A 225 -33.14 12.54 16.14
CA GLN A 225 -34.23 12.59 17.13
C GLN A 225 -34.40 13.99 17.72
N ALA A 226 -33.32 14.71 18.00
CA ALA A 226 -33.38 16.09 18.47
C ALA A 226 -34.00 16.99 17.39
N GLN A 227 -33.68 16.76 16.12
CA GLN A 227 -34.32 17.44 14.99
C GLN A 227 -35.82 17.14 14.91
N ALA A 228 -36.23 15.90 15.12
CA ALA A 228 -37.64 15.50 15.11
C ALA A 228 -38.43 16.10 16.30
N LEU A 229 -37.87 16.03 17.51
CA LEU A 229 -38.49 16.55 18.73
C LEU A 229 -38.62 18.07 18.70
N THR A 230 -37.56 18.79 18.30
CA THR A 230 -37.51 20.25 18.30
C THR A 230 -37.97 20.88 16.98
N SER A 231 -38.10 20.10 15.91
CA SER A 231 -38.40 20.58 14.54
C SER A 231 -37.38 21.61 14.01
N LEU A 232 -36.13 21.51 14.48
CA LEU A 232 -34.98 22.30 14.05
C LEU A 232 -34.01 21.41 13.27
N GLN A 233 -33.51 21.89 12.12
CA GLN A 233 -32.47 21.18 11.37
C GLN A 233 -31.09 21.44 11.94
N GLU A 234 -30.21 20.43 11.95
CA GLU A 234 -28.83 20.55 12.46
C GLU A 234 -28.08 21.74 11.84
N GLY A 235 -28.21 21.95 10.53
CA GLY A 235 -27.55 23.06 9.83
C GLY A 235 -27.94 24.45 10.32
N ALA A 236 -29.12 24.62 10.94
CA ALA A 236 -29.61 25.89 11.47
C ALA A 236 -29.20 26.16 12.92
N VAL A 237 -28.84 25.11 13.68
CA VAL A 237 -28.48 25.17 15.10
C VAL A 237 -26.98 25.01 15.35
N LYS A 238 -26.24 24.39 14.42
CA LYS A 238 -24.79 24.20 14.52
C LYS A 238 -24.04 25.52 14.67
N GLY A 239 -23.18 25.62 15.68
CA GLY A 239 -22.39 26.81 16.01
C GLY A 239 -23.14 27.90 16.80
N LYS A 240 -24.46 27.78 17.00
CA LYS A 240 -25.22 28.68 17.89
C LYS A 240 -25.15 28.19 19.33
N LYS A 241 -25.30 29.11 20.29
CA LYS A 241 -25.39 28.74 21.70
C LYS A 241 -26.72 28.06 21.98
N LEU A 242 -26.69 27.01 22.79
CA LEU A 242 -27.91 26.30 23.21
C LEU A 242 -28.90 27.23 23.92
N SER A 243 -28.40 28.18 24.72
CA SER A 243 -29.19 29.20 25.40
C SER A 243 -29.95 30.14 24.46
N ASP A 244 -29.43 30.40 23.26
CA ASP A 244 -30.04 31.31 22.29
C ASP A 244 -31.24 30.64 21.58
N ILE A 245 -31.21 29.31 21.49
CA ILE A 245 -32.27 28.51 20.84
C ILE A 245 -33.36 28.14 21.85
N PHE A 246 -32.97 27.86 23.09
CA PHE A 246 -33.88 27.52 24.18
C PHE A 246 -33.71 28.53 25.33
N PRO A 247 -34.29 29.74 25.23
CA PRO A 247 -34.11 30.81 26.21
C PRO A 247 -34.71 30.50 27.60
N SER A 248 -35.50 29.43 27.71
CA SER A 248 -36.05 28.92 28.97
C SER A 248 -35.09 28.01 29.75
N LEU A 249 -33.88 27.78 29.25
CA LEU A 249 -32.82 27.05 29.96
C LEU A 249 -32.36 27.82 31.20
N THR A 250 -32.38 27.16 32.36
CA THR A 250 -31.83 27.72 33.61
C THR A 250 -30.29 27.55 33.64
N TYR A 251 -29.75 26.65 32.81
CA TYR A 251 -28.34 26.31 32.80
C TYR A 251 -27.46 27.39 32.13
N THR A 252 -26.51 27.94 32.88
CA THR A 252 -25.55 28.93 32.37
C THR A 252 -24.23 28.26 32.02
N PHE A 253 -23.83 28.33 30.74
CA PHE A 253 -22.58 27.75 30.21
C PHE A 253 -21.33 28.58 30.55
N ASP A 254 -21.24 29.15 31.77
CA ASP A 254 -20.22 30.13 32.15
C ASP A 254 -18.95 29.51 32.78
N GLY A 255 -18.71 28.21 32.59
CA GLY A 255 -17.44 27.54 32.96
C GLY A 255 -17.08 27.51 34.46
N ILE A 256 -17.87 28.14 35.33
CA ILE A 256 -17.56 28.33 36.76
C ILE A 256 -18.48 27.48 37.68
N GLN A 257 -19.58 26.92 37.18
CA GLN A 257 -20.48 26.10 38.00
C GLN A 257 -20.28 24.59 37.81
N ASP A 258 -19.77 23.98 38.89
CA ASP A 258 -19.94 22.59 39.32
C ASP A 258 -19.92 21.54 38.18
N SER A 259 -18.70 21.28 37.67
CA SER A 259 -18.33 20.31 36.62
C SER A 259 -18.82 18.85 36.76
N LYS A 260 -19.71 18.55 37.71
CA LYS A 260 -20.28 17.22 37.97
C LYS A 260 -21.80 17.17 38.09
N LYS A 261 -22.49 18.31 38.05
CA LYS A 261 -23.93 18.33 38.30
C LYS A 261 -24.70 18.15 36.98
N VAL A 262 -25.48 17.07 36.92
CA VAL A 262 -26.49 16.88 35.87
C VAL A 262 -27.68 17.76 36.22
N THR A 263 -28.05 18.68 35.31
CA THR A 263 -29.21 19.55 35.49
C THR A 263 -30.32 19.07 34.58
N VAL A 264 -31.54 19.02 35.11
CA VAL A 264 -32.75 18.64 34.37
C VAL A 264 -33.71 19.80 34.46
N ASP A 265 -34.07 20.36 33.31
CA ASP A 265 -35.06 21.44 33.18
C ASP A 265 -36.22 20.95 32.31
N ASP A 266 -37.45 21.16 32.78
CA ASP A 266 -38.66 20.95 31.99
C ASP A 266 -39.13 22.31 31.48
N PHE A 267 -39.31 22.45 30.16
CA PHE A 267 -39.81 23.70 29.59
C PHE A 267 -40.83 23.48 28.47
N ALA A 268 -41.75 24.43 28.36
CA ALA A 268 -42.63 24.55 27.21
C ALA A 268 -41.85 25.20 26.06
N PHE A 269 -41.79 24.51 24.93
CA PHE A 269 -41.14 24.96 23.71
C PHE A 269 -42.15 24.97 22.57
N THR A 270 -42.33 26.13 21.96
CA THR A 270 -43.13 26.27 20.74
C THR A 270 -42.23 25.99 19.55
N ASP A 271 -42.55 24.97 18.77
CA ASP A 271 -41.77 24.62 17.58
C ASP A 271 -41.88 25.68 16.47
N SER A 272 -41.05 25.55 15.43
CA SER A 272 -41.07 26.40 14.24
C SER A 272 -42.39 26.40 13.47
N GLN A 273 -43.34 25.52 13.82
CA GLN A 273 -44.69 25.42 13.26
C GLN A 273 -45.79 25.92 14.22
N GLY A 274 -45.42 26.51 15.37
CA GLY A 274 -46.38 27.07 16.33
C GLY A 274 -47.05 26.04 17.25
N ARG A 275 -46.50 24.82 17.37
CA ARG A 275 -47.02 23.80 18.29
C ARG A 275 -46.30 23.85 19.63
N ASP A 276 -47.06 23.96 20.71
CA ASP A 276 -46.52 23.88 22.07
C ASP A 276 -46.20 22.42 22.43
N LYS A 277 -44.92 22.18 22.75
CA LYS A 277 -44.42 20.90 23.25
C LYS A 277 -43.83 21.10 24.65
N HIS A 278 -44.09 20.16 25.55
CA HIS A 278 -43.30 20.06 26.78
C HIS A 278 -42.10 19.17 26.47
N LEU A 279 -40.89 19.71 26.63
CA LEU A 279 -39.65 18.97 26.47
C LEU A 279 -38.92 18.95 27.81
N ARG A 280 -38.37 17.79 28.13
CA ARG A 280 -37.46 17.62 29.26
C ARG A 280 -36.03 17.65 28.72
N LEU A 281 -35.21 18.55 29.25
CA LEU A 281 -33.82 18.70 28.85
C LEU A 281 -32.90 18.33 30.00
N THR A 282 -32.09 17.30 29.79
CA THR A 282 -31.05 16.87 30.72
C THR A 282 -29.69 17.30 30.19
N VAL A 283 -28.99 18.19 30.90
CA VAL A 283 -27.64 18.64 30.56
C VAL A 283 -26.62 17.98 31.49
N ALA A 284 -25.65 17.28 30.91
CA ALA A 284 -24.57 16.61 31.62
C ALA A 284 -23.19 17.04 31.09
N PRO A 285 -22.18 17.21 31.94
CA PRO A 285 -20.83 17.55 31.50
C PRO A 285 -20.16 16.37 30.78
N LEU A 286 -19.49 16.65 29.66
CA LEU A 286 -18.68 15.70 28.91
C LEU A 286 -17.20 15.87 29.28
N SER A 287 -16.59 14.83 29.83
CA SER A 287 -15.20 14.84 30.28
C SER A 287 -14.34 13.85 29.49
N ASP A 288 -13.10 14.25 29.21
CA ASP A 288 -12.07 13.40 28.61
C ASP A 288 -11.59 12.33 29.64
N PRO A 289 -10.88 11.25 29.25
CA PRO A 289 -10.31 10.28 30.20
C PRO A 289 -9.39 10.89 31.25
N GLY A 290 -8.82 12.08 30.97
CA GLY A 290 -8.06 12.89 31.92
C GLY A 290 -8.89 13.79 32.84
N GLN A 291 -10.20 13.61 32.93
CA GLN A 291 -11.17 14.42 33.72
C GLN A 291 -11.20 15.92 33.38
N LYS A 292 -10.71 16.32 32.20
CA LYS A 292 -10.88 17.69 31.71
C LYS A 292 -12.24 17.81 31.03
N ALA A 293 -12.98 18.88 31.32
CA ALA A 293 -14.23 19.18 30.65
C ALA A 293 -13.98 19.51 29.18
N VAL A 294 -14.59 18.73 28.28
CA VAL A 294 -14.51 18.88 26.82
C VAL A 294 -15.74 19.64 26.29
N GLY A 295 -16.85 19.57 27.02
CA GLY A 295 -18.10 20.23 26.65
C GLY A 295 -19.28 19.71 27.48
N TYR A 296 -20.48 19.76 26.91
CA TYR A 296 -21.70 19.28 27.54
C TYR A 296 -22.51 18.43 26.56
N VAL A 297 -23.21 17.42 27.09
CA VAL A 297 -24.22 16.64 26.37
C VAL A 297 -25.59 17.04 26.89
N SER A 298 -26.50 17.37 25.99
CA SER A 298 -27.88 17.74 26.29
C SER A 298 -28.82 16.71 25.67
N ILE A 299 -29.65 16.08 26.49
CA ILE A 299 -30.60 15.04 26.08
C ILE A 299 -32.02 15.60 26.16
N PHE A 300 -32.78 15.49 25.08
CA PHE A 300 -34.17 15.93 24.94
C PHE A 300 -35.09 14.70 24.99
N GLU A 301 -36.08 14.74 25.88
CA GLU A 301 -37.12 13.72 26.05
C GLU A 301 -38.53 14.32 26.02
#